data_AF-A0A7J2Y9G0-F1
#
_entry.id   AF-A0A7J2Y9G0-F1
#
_cell.length_a   1.000
_cell.length_b   1.000
_cell.length_c   1.000
_cell.angle_alpha   90.00
_cell.angle_beta   90.00
_cell.angle_gamma   90.00
#
_symmetry.space_group_name_H-M   'P 1'
#
loop_
_entity.id
_entity.type
_entity.pdbx_description
1 polymer ?
#
loop_
_entity_poly.entity_id
_entity_poly.type
_entity_poly.pdbx_seq_one_letter_code
_entity_poly.pdbx_strand_id
1 'polypeptide(L)'
;MPQCAICGGRFAENECMYCNRAVCSSCMVLEGRKCIKCKDRKAVPIQQFIRRNLILVIFLGTIWIYTVYPFPFFYALGFDIDISAIQPILIASIVLAIPFIIMLRVWQKRPPR
;
A
#
# COMPACT_ATOMS: atom_id res chain seq x y z
N MET A 1 13.11 25.37 8.83
CA MET A 1 11.70 25.32 8.38
C MET A 1 11.65 24.70 6.99
N PRO A 2 10.79 23.70 6.73
CA PRO A 2 10.68 23.08 5.41
C PRO A 2 10.15 24.08 4.37
N GLN A 3 10.71 24.03 3.16
CA GLN A 3 10.24 24.82 2.02
C GLN A 3 9.07 24.12 1.32
N CYS A 4 8.10 24.91 0.84
CA CYS A 4 6.94 24.40 0.14
C CYS A 4 7.35 23.84 -1.23
N ALA A 5 7.02 22.58 -1.49
CA ALA A 5 7.37 21.89 -2.74
C ALA A 5 6.62 22.41 -3.99
N ILE A 6 5.73 23.40 -3.84
CA ILE A 6 4.95 23.98 -4.94
C ILE A 6 5.42 25.40 -5.25
N CYS A 7 5.47 26.28 -4.25
CA CYS A 7 5.80 27.69 -4.42
C CYS A 7 7.16 28.11 -3.84
N GLY A 8 7.89 27.22 -3.15
CA GLY A 8 9.18 27.54 -2.53
C GLY A 8 9.11 28.37 -1.25
N GLY A 9 7.92 28.74 -0.78
CA GLY A 9 7.73 29.51 0.46
C GLY A 9 8.19 28.75 1.72
N ARG A 10 8.51 29.46 2.80
CA ARG A 10 9.10 28.88 4.03
C ARG A 10 8.10 28.26 5.02
N PHE A 11 6.80 28.29 4.70
CA PHE A 11 5.69 27.90 5.58
C PHE A 11 5.07 26.55 5.17
N ALA A 12 5.89 25.52 4.97
CA ALA A 12 5.40 24.20 4.58
C ALA A 12 4.99 23.35 5.81
N GLU A 13 3.92 23.77 6.47
CA GLU A 13 3.44 23.14 7.72
C GLU A 13 2.63 21.86 7.49
N ASN A 14 2.07 21.68 6.28
CA ASN A 14 1.18 20.56 5.98
C ASN A 14 1.82 19.59 4.99
N GLU A 15 1.45 18.30 5.07
CA GLU A 15 1.86 17.30 4.09
C GLU A 15 0.70 16.86 3.21
N CYS A 16 0.89 16.85 1.89
CA CYS A 16 -0.13 16.36 0.98
C CYS A 16 -0.26 14.84 1.07
N MET A 17 -1.45 14.31 1.34
CA MET A 17 -1.69 12.87 1.50
C MET A 17 -1.46 12.04 0.22
N TYR A 18 -1.43 12.68 -0.95
CA TYR A 18 -1.28 12.02 -2.25
C TYR A 18 0.14 12.02 -2.79
N CYS A 19 0.99 12.94 -2.34
CA CYS A 19 2.37 13.05 -2.81
C CYS A 19 3.41 13.07 -1.68
N ASN A 20 2.99 13.04 -0.41
CA ASN A 20 3.81 13.17 0.81
C ASN A 20 4.90 14.24 0.68
N ARG A 21 4.55 15.37 0.07
CA ARG A 21 5.42 16.55 0.01
C ARG A 21 4.90 17.57 1.02
N ALA A 22 5.82 18.29 1.65
CA ALA A 22 5.50 19.44 2.49
C ALA A 22 4.99 20.60 1.61
N VAL A 23 3.84 21.15 1.96
CA VAL A 23 3.09 22.17 1.22
C VAL A 23 2.53 23.19 2.21
N CYS A 24 2.51 24.47 1.82
CA CYS A 24 1.89 25.52 2.61
C CYS A 24 0.35 25.46 2.55
N SER A 25 -0.31 26.04 3.56
CA SER A 25 -1.77 26.12 3.65
C SER A 25 -2.42 26.70 2.38
N SER A 26 -1.81 27.73 1.78
CA SER A 26 -2.29 28.37 0.55
C SER A 26 -2.22 27.49 -0.71
N CYS A 27 -1.36 26.47 -0.73
CA CYS A 27 -1.23 25.54 -1.86
C CYS A 27 -2.07 24.26 -1.68
N MET A 28 -2.87 24.19 -0.62
CA MET A 28 -3.83 23.13 -0.36
C MET A 28 -5.24 23.54 -0.82
N VAL A 29 -5.96 22.59 -1.40
CA VAL A 29 -7.26 22.86 -2.05
C VAL A 29 -8.40 22.13 -1.35
N LEU A 30 -8.19 20.85 -1.03
CA LEU A 30 -9.27 19.94 -0.67
C LEU A 30 -9.27 19.70 0.85
N GLU A 31 -9.86 20.61 1.62
CA GLU A 31 -9.90 20.58 3.10
C GLU A 31 -8.55 20.23 3.74
N GLY A 32 -7.46 20.74 3.17
CA GLY A 32 -6.11 20.44 3.63
C GLY A 32 -5.60 19.00 3.42
N ARG A 33 -6.24 18.19 2.58
CA ARG A 33 -5.82 16.80 2.28
C ARG A 33 -5.04 16.66 0.98
N LYS A 34 -5.33 17.52 0.00
CA LYS A 34 -4.69 17.53 -1.33
C LYS A 34 -4.05 18.86 -1.63
N CYS A 35 -2.85 18.82 -2.17
CA CYS A 35 -2.22 19.97 -2.80
C CYS A 35 -2.78 20.22 -4.20
N ILE A 36 -2.57 21.43 -4.72
CA ILE A 36 -3.06 21.85 -6.04
C ILE A 36 -2.59 20.94 -7.18
N LYS A 37 -1.35 20.41 -7.13
CA LYS A 37 -0.81 19.45 -8.12
C LYS A 37 -1.50 18.07 -8.07
N CYS A 38 -2.16 17.73 -6.97
CA CYS A 38 -2.84 16.45 -6.78
C CYS A 38 -4.36 16.58 -6.77
N LYS A 39 -4.90 17.75 -7.11
CA LYS A 39 -6.34 18.04 -7.13
C LYS A 39 -7.12 17.00 -7.95
N ASP A 40 -6.65 16.70 -9.16
CA ASP A 40 -7.33 15.81 -10.10
C ASP A 40 -7.04 14.32 -9.87
N ARG A 41 -6.16 13.98 -8.93
CA ARG A 41 -5.85 12.58 -8.63
C ARG A 41 -7.01 11.93 -7.88
N LYS A 42 -7.53 10.85 -8.46
CA LYS A 42 -8.61 10.02 -7.89
C LYS A 42 -8.11 8.99 -6.87
N ALA A 43 -6.84 8.59 -6.94
CA ALA A 43 -6.23 7.61 -6.05
C ALA A 43 -4.81 8.03 -5.64
N VAL A 44 -4.38 7.59 -4.46
CA VAL A 44 -2.99 7.75 -3.99
C VAL A 44 -2.09 6.86 -4.87
N PRO A 45 -0.88 7.29 -5.27
CA PRO A 45 0.05 6.42 -5.99
C PRO A 45 0.33 5.12 -5.24
N ILE A 46 0.39 3.98 -5.93
CA ILE A 46 0.57 2.64 -5.31
C ILE A 46 1.81 2.61 -4.42
N GLN A 47 2.94 3.12 -4.92
CA GLN A 47 4.20 3.19 -4.17
C GLN A 47 4.03 3.93 -2.83
N GLN A 48 3.25 5.01 -2.84
CA GLN A 48 3.05 5.87 -1.68
C GLN A 48 2.05 5.26 -0.70
N PHE A 49 1.01 4.63 -1.23
CA PHE A 49 0.06 3.83 -0.46
C PHE A 49 0.75 2.66 0.26
N ILE A 50 1.59 1.90 -0.45
CA ILE A 50 2.37 0.79 0.13
C ILE A 50 3.32 1.32 1.19
N ARG A 51 4.07 2.39 0.91
CA ARG A 51 5.02 2.95 1.87
C ARG A 51 4.35 3.41 3.17
N ARG A 52 3.15 4.01 3.08
CA ARG A 52 2.38 4.47 4.25
C ARG A 52 1.78 3.31 5.06
N ASN A 53 1.42 2.22 4.39
CA ASN A 53 0.77 1.05 5.01
C ASN A 53 1.70 -0.16 5.05
N LEU A 54 3.02 0.04 5.02
CA LEU A 54 4.00 -1.02 4.78
C LEU A 54 3.87 -2.14 5.82
N ILE A 55 3.71 -1.78 7.10
CA ILE A 55 3.51 -2.72 8.20
C ILE A 55 2.25 -3.57 7.96
N LEU A 56 1.13 -2.94 7.60
CA LEU A 56 -0.14 -3.64 7.36
C LEU A 56 -0.06 -4.54 6.13
N VAL A 57 0.59 -4.09 5.04
CA VAL A 57 0.77 -4.87 3.82
C VAL A 57 1.66 -6.09 4.08
N ILE A 58 2.75 -5.93 4.84
CA ILE A 58 3.62 -7.04 5.25
C ILE A 58 2.87 -8.00 6.16
N PHE A 59 2.11 -7.50 7.13
CA PHE A 59 1.31 -8.32 8.04
C PHE A 59 0.25 -9.15 7.29
N LEU A 60 -0.50 -8.52 6.37
CA LEU A 60 -1.45 -9.21 5.50
C LEU A 60 -0.76 -10.24 4.61
N GLY A 61 0.38 -9.89 4.01
CA GLY A 61 1.14 -10.78 3.14
C GLY A 61 1.71 -11.99 3.89
N THR A 62 2.21 -11.80 5.11
CA THR A 62 2.75 -12.89 5.94
C THR A 62 1.67 -13.84 6.41
N ILE A 63 0.53 -13.33 6.91
CA ILE A 63 -0.63 -14.16 7.24
C ILE A 63 -1.07 -14.95 6.01
N TRP A 64 -1.16 -14.29 4.86
CA TRP A 64 -1.61 -14.93 3.63
C TRP A 64 -0.66 -16.05 3.16
N ILE A 65 0.66 -15.81 3.17
CA ILE A 65 1.64 -16.84 2.82
C ILE A 65 1.55 -18.01 3.81
N TYR A 66 1.44 -17.72 5.10
CA TYR A 66 1.30 -18.76 6.13
C TYR A 66 0.04 -19.62 5.94
N THR A 67 -1.11 -19.00 5.66
CA THR A 67 -2.39 -19.72 5.54
C THR A 67 -2.51 -20.49 4.22
N VAL A 68 -1.98 -19.94 3.12
CA VAL A 68 -2.24 -20.46 1.78
C VAL A 68 -1.06 -21.26 1.23
N TYR A 69 0.17 -20.95 1.67
CA TYR A 69 1.39 -21.64 1.24
C TYR A 69 2.30 -21.94 2.44
N PRO A 70 1.89 -22.86 3.35
CA PRO A 70 2.69 -23.26 4.50
C PRO A 70 3.95 -24.06 4.12
N PHE A 71 4.12 -24.41 2.85
CA PHE A 71 5.19 -25.25 2.31
C PHE A 71 6.62 -24.82 2.68
N PRO A 72 7.00 -23.52 2.62
CA PRO A 72 8.31 -23.07 3.04
C PRO A 72 8.57 -23.38 4.52
N PHE A 73 7.53 -23.34 5.35
CA PHE A 73 7.61 -23.69 6.77
C PHE A 73 7.71 -25.19 6.97
N PHE A 74 6.95 -25.98 6.21
CA PHE A 74 7.04 -27.44 6.27
C PHE A 74 8.40 -27.97 5.81
N TYR A 75 8.97 -27.38 4.75
CA TYR A 75 10.33 -27.70 4.30
C TYR A 75 11.37 -27.31 5.35
N ALA A 76 11.24 -26.12 5.96
CA ALA A 76 12.11 -25.69 7.05
C ALA A 76 12.02 -26.56 8.31
N LEU A 77 10.88 -27.24 8.51
CA LEU A 77 10.64 -28.18 9.62
C LEU A 77 11.01 -29.63 9.29
N GLY A 78 11.50 -29.91 8.07
CA GLY A 78 11.96 -31.24 7.67
C GLY A 78 10.86 -32.20 7.20
N PHE A 79 9.68 -31.69 6.83
CA PHE A 79 8.64 -32.53 6.22
C PHE A 79 8.91 -32.74 4.73
N ASP A 80 8.98 -33.99 4.30
CA ASP A 80 8.99 -34.35 2.89
C ASP A 80 7.57 -34.22 2.32
N ILE A 81 7.40 -33.31 1.37
CA ILE A 81 6.12 -33.12 0.69
C ILE A 81 6.31 -33.35 -0.81
N ASP A 82 5.40 -34.15 -1.35
CA ASP A 82 5.37 -34.53 -2.75
C ASP A 82 5.19 -33.32 -3.67
N ILE A 83 6.07 -33.17 -4.66
CA ILE A 83 6.09 -32.03 -5.59
C ILE A 83 4.78 -31.96 -6.41
N SER A 84 4.15 -33.11 -6.65
CA SER A 84 2.86 -33.24 -7.33
C SER A 84 1.72 -32.49 -6.60
N ALA A 85 1.83 -32.29 -5.29
CA ALA A 85 0.86 -31.55 -4.49
C ALA A 85 1.07 -30.02 -4.56
N ILE A 86 2.26 -29.54 -4.96
CA ILE A 86 2.62 -28.12 -4.95
C ILE A 86 1.84 -27.33 -6.00
N GLN A 87 1.72 -27.88 -7.21
CA GLN A 87 1.13 -27.18 -8.35
C GLN A 87 -0.34 -26.74 -8.11
N PRO A 88 -1.27 -27.59 -7.63
CA PRO A 88 -2.63 -27.16 -7.33
C PRO A 88 -2.69 -26.15 -6.18
N ILE A 89 -1.82 -26.27 -5.17
CA ILE A 89 -1.74 -25.33 -4.05
C ILE A 89 -1.30 -23.94 -4.53
N LEU A 90 -0.32 -23.86 -5.42
CA LEU A 90 0.11 -22.59 -6.02
C LEU A 90 -1.02 -21.93 -6.82
N ILE A 91 -1.76 -22.69 -7.64
CA ILE A 91 -2.87 -22.15 -8.41
C ILE A 91 -3.98 -21.65 -7.49
N ALA A 92 -4.38 -22.47 -6.50
CA ALA A 92 -5.37 -22.09 -5.49
C ALA A 92 -4.93 -20.83 -4.75
N SER A 93 -3.63 -20.70 -4.46
CA SER A 93 -3.10 -19.51 -3.82
C SER A 93 -3.30 -18.27 -4.69
N ILE A 94 -2.87 -18.26 -5.95
CA ILE A 94 -3.02 -17.10 -6.82
C ILE A 94 -4.50 -16.67 -6.93
N VAL A 95 -5.42 -17.63 -7.00
CA VAL A 95 -6.87 -17.35 -7.05
C VAL A 95 -7.35 -16.70 -5.75
N LEU A 96 -6.91 -17.19 -4.60
CA LEU A 96 -7.26 -16.63 -3.29
C LEU A 96 -6.62 -15.25 -3.02
N ALA A 97 -5.58 -14.85 -3.76
CA ALA A 97 -5.00 -13.51 -3.67
C ALA A 97 -5.87 -12.42 -4.33
N ILE A 98 -6.72 -12.79 -5.29
CA ILE A 98 -7.58 -11.87 -6.05
C ILE A 98 -8.41 -10.94 -5.15
N PRO A 99 -9.18 -11.43 -4.16
CA PRO A 99 -9.97 -10.56 -3.28
C PRO A 99 -9.10 -9.55 -2.51
N PHE A 100 -7.90 -9.94 -2.07
CA PHE A 100 -6.96 -9.03 -1.39
C PHE A 100 -6.49 -7.91 -2.31
N ILE A 101 -6.16 -8.23 -3.57
CA ILE A 101 -5.75 -7.22 -4.56
C ILE A 101 -6.88 -6.22 -4.84
N ILE A 102 -8.13 -6.71 -4.96
CA ILE A 102 -9.31 -5.86 -5.15
C ILE A 102 -9.51 -4.96 -3.92
N MET A 103 -9.44 -5.52 -2.72
CA MET A 103 -9.54 -4.79 -1.46
C MET A 103 -8.49 -3.66 -1.38
N LEU A 104 -7.23 -3.95 -1.70
CA LEU A 104 -6.14 -2.95 -1.72
C LEU A 104 -6.41 -1.84 -2.75
N ARG A 105 -6.91 -2.18 -3.94
CA ARG A 105 -7.28 -1.18 -4.97
C ARG A 105 -8.43 -0.28 -4.53
N VAL A 106 -9.42 -0.82 -3.84
CA VAL A 106 -10.54 -0.02 -3.29
C VAL A 106 -10.05 0.85 -2.15
N TRP A 107 -9.20 0.31 -1.27
CA TRP A 107 -8.64 1.05 -0.14
C TRP A 107 -7.76 2.21 -0.60
N GLN A 108 -6.94 2.03 -1.64
CA GLN A 108 -6.12 3.08 -2.26
C GLN A 108 -6.94 4.28 -2.78
N LYS A 109 -8.22 4.06 -3.13
CA LYS A 109 -9.14 5.11 -3.59
C LYS A 109 -9.81 5.85 -2.43
N ARG A 110 -9.79 5.31 -1.21
CA ARG A 110 -10.37 5.96 -0.03
C ARG A 110 -9.33 6.87 0.62
N PRO A 111 -9.56 8.19 0.70
CA PRO A 111 -8.70 9.04 1.50
C PRO A 111 -8.83 8.61 2.98
N PRO A 112 -7.71 8.51 3.73
CA PRO A 112 -7.79 8.29 5.17
C PRO A 112 -8.57 9.46 5.81
N ARG A 113 -9.44 9.13 6.76
CA ARG A 113 -10.23 10.12 7.50
C ARG A 113 -9.30 11.05 8.28
#